data_AF-I9X2J4-F1
#
_entry.id   AF-I9X2J4-F1
#
_cell.length_a   1.000
_cell.length_b   1.000
_cell.length_c   1.000
_cell.angle_alpha   90.00
_cell.angle_beta   90.00
_cell.angle_gamma   90.00
#
_symmetry.space_group_name_H-M   'P 1'
#
loop_
_entity.id
_entity.type
_entity.pdbx_description
1 polymer ?
#
loop_
_entity_poly.entity_id
_entity_poly.type
_entity_poly.pdbx_seq_one_letter_code
_entity_poly.pdbx_strand_id
1 'polypeptide(L)'
;MPRSPVDHPDAMRLVVELSSLYVACDDCGHSRILQQENLIQAAELGVHNYMQLCRKVRCSECPKRPPAFRNLTIRPTWVCEGMLQSIA
;
A
#
# COMPACT_ATOMS: atom_id res chain seq x y z
N MET A 1 4.78 21.16 12.02
CA MET A 1 3.48 21.39 11.34
C MET A 1 2.91 20.04 10.95
N PRO A 2 1.68 19.66 11.36
CA PRO A 2 1.09 18.41 10.92
C PRO A 2 0.66 18.60 9.47
N ARG A 3 1.41 18.03 8.52
CA ARG A 3 1.00 18.00 7.11
C ARG A 3 -0.28 17.17 7.05
N SER A 4 -1.36 17.78 6.56
CA SER A 4 -2.62 17.09 6.28
C SER A 4 -2.33 15.80 5.49
N PRO A 5 -3.00 14.68 5.79
CA PRO A 5 -2.88 13.51 4.94
C PRO A 5 -3.40 13.94 3.57
N VAL A 6 -2.54 13.85 2.56
CA VAL A 6 -3.03 14.05 1.20
C VAL A 6 -3.92 12.85 0.92
N ASP A 7 -5.23 13.08 1.05
CA ASP A 7 -6.27 12.18 0.60
C ASP A 7 -6.10 12.12 -0.92
N HIS A 8 -5.43 11.07 -1.41
CA HIS A 8 -5.35 10.73 -2.82
C HIS A 8 -6.33 9.58 -3.10
N PRO A 9 -7.66 9.82 -3.05
CA PRO A 9 -8.65 8.80 -3.44
C PRO A 9 -8.51 8.42 -4.91
N ASP A 10 -7.88 9.29 -5.72
CA ASP A 10 -7.66 9.15 -7.16
C ASP A 10 -6.22 8.77 -7.55
N ALA A 11 -5.43 8.16 -6.66
CA ALA A 11 -4.09 7.70 -7.04
C ALA A 11 -4.17 6.63 -8.15
N MET A 12 -4.17 7.08 -9.40
CA MET A 12 -4.37 6.26 -10.60
C MET A 12 -3.08 5.53 -11.02
N ARG A 13 -1.93 5.85 -10.41
CA ARG A 13 -0.62 5.29 -10.77
C ARG A 13 0.12 4.73 -9.56
N LEU A 14 -0.17 3.47 -9.24
CA LEU A 14 0.38 2.75 -8.08
C LEU A 14 1.90 2.89 -7.92
N VAL A 15 2.68 2.68 -8.99
CA VAL A 15 4.16 2.66 -8.93
C VAL A 15 4.77 4.06 -8.87
N VAL A 16 4.04 5.08 -9.32
CA VAL A 16 4.53 6.46 -9.40
C VAL A 16 4.21 7.23 -8.11
N GLU A 17 3.01 7.03 -7.58
CA GLU A 17 2.49 7.84 -6.48
C GLU A 17 2.75 7.20 -5.12
N LEU A 18 2.94 5.88 -5.06
CA LEU A 18 3.03 5.12 -3.81
C LEU A 18 4.47 4.64 -3.60
N SER A 19 5.10 5.09 -2.50
CA SER A 19 6.47 4.71 -2.13
C SER A 19 6.50 3.33 -1.47
N SER A 20 5.59 3.11 -0.51
CA SER A 20 5.44 1.83 0.17
C SER A 20 4.04 1.66 0.75
N LEU A 21 3.63 0.41 0.96
CA LEU A 21 2.36 0.08 1.59
C LEU A 21 2.60 -0.76 2.85
N TYR A 22 2.26 -0.22 4.02
CA TYR A 22 2.22 -1.00 5.25
C TYR A 22 0.90 -1.77 5.32
N VAL A 23 1.00 -3.06 5.65
CA VAL A 23 -0.13 -3.96 5.83
C VAL A 23 0.05 -4.72 7.14
N ALA A 24 -0.89 -4.59 8.06
CA ALA A 24 -0.97 -5.41 9.26
C ALA A 24 -2.28 -6.18 9.29
N CYS A 25 -2.23 -7.42 9.77
CA CYS A 25 -3.41 -8.23 10.01
C CYS A 25 -3.81 -8.11 11.48
N ASP A 26 -5.04 -7.64 11.72
CA ASP A 26 -5.54 -7.44 13.08
C ASP A 26 -5.88 -8.77 13.76
N ASP A 27 -6.10 -9.84 12.98
CA ASP A 27 -6.39 -11.19 13.50
C ASP A 27 -5.14 -11.91 14.04
N CYS A 28 -4.00 -11.85 13.34
CA CYS A 28 -2.79 -12.60 13.73
C CYS A 28 -1.61 -11.71 14.19
N GLY A 29 -1.74 -10.39 14.08
CA GLY A 29 -0.69 -9.42 14.41
C GLY A 29 0.47 -9.37 13.43
N HIS A 30 0.49 -10.20 12.39
CA HIS A 30 1.55 -10.16 11.39
C HIS A 30 1.46 -8.87 10.56
N SER A 31 2.61 -8.23 10.34
CA SER A 31 2.71 -7.05 9.52
C SER A 31 3.84 -7.15 8.52
N ARG A 32 3.67 -6.52 7.36
CA ARG A 32 4.68 -6.42 6.32
C ARG A 32 4.60 -5.07 5.62
N ILE A 33 5.69 -4.70 4.97
CA ILE A 33 5.78 -3.49 4.15
C ILE A 33 5.99 -3.95 2.70
N LEU A 34 5.06 -3.59 1.82
CA LEU A 34 5.25 -3.72 0.38
C LEU A 34 6.05 -2.50 -0.09
N GLN A 35 7.33 -2.73 -0.38
CA GLN A 35 8.20 -1.71 -0.96
C GLN A 35 7.98 -1.57 -2.47
N GLN A 36 8.65 -0.60 -3.09
CA GLN A 36 8.50 -0.28 -4.51
C GLN A 36 8.62 -1.50 -5.45
N GLU A 37 9.56 -2.41 -5.20
CA GLU A 37 9.71 -3.66 -5.96
C GLU A 37 8.42 -4.52 -5.96
N ASN A 38 7.73 -4.60 -4.82
CA ASN A 38 6.47 -5.33 -4.68
C ASN A 38 5.33 -4.61 -5.41
N LEU A 39 5.36 -3.28 -5.44
CA LEU A 39 4.38 -2.46 -6.15
C LEU A 39 4.55 -2.58 -7.68
N ILE A 40 5.79 -2.66 -8.17
CA ILE A 40 6.10 -2.93 -9.57
C ILE A 40 5.57 -4.31 -9.97
N GLN A 41 5.89 -5.36 -9.20
CA GLN A 41 5.36 -6.71 -9.45
C GLN A 41 3.82 -6.74 -9.42
N ALA A 42 3.20 -6.02 -8.49
CA ALA A 42 1.74 -5.92 -8.45
C ALA A 42 1.16 -5.26 -9.71
N ALA A 43 1.84 -4.23 -10.25
CA ALA A 43 1.45 -3.59 -11.49
C ALA A 43 1.59 -4.50 -12.71
N GLU A 44 2.63 -5.33 -12.78
CA GLU A 44 2.79 -6.36 -13.81
C GLU A 44 1.67 -7.41 -13.75
N LEU A 45 1.14 -7.68 -12.56
CA LEU A 45 -0.02 -8.56 -12.31
C LEU A 45 -1.38 -7.86 -12.49
N GLY A 46 -1.40 -6.66 -13.09
CA GLY A 46 -2.62 -5.91 -13.42
C GLY A 46 -3.22 -5.11 -12.26
N VAL A 47 -2.43 -4.74 -11.25
CA VAL A 47 -2.84 -3.86 -10.14
C VAL A 47 -2.26 -2.47 -10.36
N HIS A 48 -3.07 -1.54 -10.88
CA HIS A 48 -2.57 -0.25 -11.34
C HIS A 48 -2.86 0.92 -10.40
N ASN A 49 -3.71 0.72 -9.37
CA ASN A 49 -4.00 1.74 -8.38
C ASN A 49 -4.14 1.18 -6.96
N TYR A 50 -4.11 2.09 -5.98
CA TYR A 50 -4.19 1.76 -4.56
C TYR A 50 -5.46 0.98 -4.20
N MET A 51 -6.61 1.34 -4.76
CA MET A 51 -7.89 0.69 -4.47
C MET A 51 -7.91 -0.77 -4.95
N GLN A 52 -7.34 -1.05 -6.13
CA GLN A 52 -7.16 -2.41 -6.63
C GLN A 52 -6.19 -3.21 -5.75
N LEU A 53 -5.12 -2.57 -5.27
CA LEU A 53 -4.16 -3.21 -4.38
C LEU A 53 -4.83 -3.61 -3.06
N CYS A 54 -5.56 -2.70 -2.42
CA CYS A 54 -6.30 -2.98 -1.18
C CYS A 54 -7.26 -4.16 -1.32
N ARG A 55 -7.93 -4.29 -2.47
CA ARG A 55 -8.84 -5.41 -2.75
C ARG A 55 -8.14 -6.76 -2.88
N LYS A 56 -6.85 -6.77 -3.30
CA LYS A 56 -6.08 -8.01 -3.52
C LYS A 56 -5.16 -8.39 -2.36
N VAL A 57 -4.77 -7.44 -1.50
CA VAL A 57 -3.88 -7.71 -0.35
C VAL A 57 -4.52 -8.69 0.63
N ARG A 58 -3.77 -9.71 1.04
CA ARG A 58 -4.15 -10.73 2.03
C ARG A 58 -2.99 -11.00 2.99
N CYS A 59 -3.28 -11.38 4.23
CA CYS A 59 -2.27 -11.87 5.16
C CYS A 59 -1.69 -13.20 4.66
N SER A 60 -0.37 -13.35 4.66
CA SER A 60 0.33 -14.59 4.27
C SER A 60 0.35 -15.66 5.36
N GLU A 61 0.30 -15.24 6.63
CA GLU A 61 0.44 -16.12 7.80
C GLU A 61 -0.88 -16.72 8.26
N CYS A 62 -2.00 -16.01 8.03
CA CYS A 62 -3.30 -16.51 8.45
C CYS A 62 -3.64 -17.80 7.69
N PRO A 63 -4.11 -18.86 8.38
CA PRO A 63 -4.56 -20.05 7.70
C PRO A 63 -5.70 -19.67 6.74
N LYS A 64 -5.71 -20.28 5.55
CA LYS A 64 -6.74 -20.11 4.51
C LYS A 64 -8.06 -20.78 4.91
N ARG A 65 -8.56 -20.49 6.11
CA ARG A 65 -9.83 -20.97 6.66
C ARG A 65 -10.86 -19.84 6.60
N PRO A 66 -12.12 -20.14 6.28
CA PRO A 66 -13.17 -19.14 6.33
C PRO A 66 -13.29 -18.55 7.74
N PRO A 67 -13.55 -17.23 7.87
CA PRO A 67 -13.71 -16.25 6.78
C PRO A 67 -12.39 -15.93 6.07
N ALA A 68 -12.45 -15.89 4.73
CA ALA A 68 -11.30 -15.55 3.88
C ALA A 68 -10.93 -14.06 3.94
N PHE A 69 -11.86 -13.23 4.43
CA PHE A 69 -11.65 -11.82 4.69
C PHE A 69 -11.25 -11.64 6.14
N ARG A 70 -10.07 -11.07 6.32
CA ARG A 70 -9.48 -10.73 7.61
C ARG A 70 -9.42 -9.22 7.72
N ASN A 71 -9.47 -8.71 8.94
CA ASN A 71 -9.32 -7.28 9.14
C ASN A 71 -7.85 -6.93 8.92
N LEU A 72 -7.61 -6.08 7.92
CA LEU A 72 -6.30 -5.62 7.55
C LEU A 72 -6.23 -4.12 7.75
N THR A 73 -5.31 -3.69 8.59
CA THR A 73 -4.89 -2.31 8.67
C THR A 73 -3.93 -2.03 7.51
N ILE A 74 -4.36 -1.21 6.55
CA ILE A 74 -3.58 -0.82 5.38
C ILE A 74 -3.25 0.66 5.48
N ARG A 75 -1.95 1.01 5.39
CA ARG A 75 -1.48 2.39 5.46
C ARG A 75 -0.54 2.69 4.30
N PRO A 76 -0.93 3.56 3.35
CA PRO A 76 -0.07 3.97 2.26
C PRO A 76 0.96 5.02 2.71
N THR A 77 2.15 4.93 2.15
CA THR A 77 3.16 5.99 2.16
C THR A 77 3.31 6.51 0.75
N TRP A 78 2.88 7.75 0.52
CA TRP A 78 2.91 8.39 -0.79
C TRP A 78 4.28 9.00 -1.07
N VAL A 79 4.69 9.02 -2.34
CA VAL A 79 5.85 9.77 -2.81
C VAL A 79 5.47 11.25 -2.73
N CYS A 80 6.03 12.00 -1.77
CA CYS A 80 5.88 13.45 -1.76
C CYS A 80 6.79 14.05 -2.85
N GLU A 81 6.21 14.73 -3.85
CA GLU A 81 6.95 15.52 -4.86
C GLU A 81 7.82 16.64 -4.24
N GLY A 82 7.69 16.93 -2.95
CA GLY A 82 8.46 17.97 -2.24
C GLY A 82 9.91 17.62 -1.87
N MET A 83 10.47 16.49 -2.32
CA MET A 83 11.89 16.15 -2.12
C MET A 83 12.72 16.11 -3.41
N LEU A 84 12.18 16.61 -4.53
CA LEU A 84 12.90 16.68 -5.81
C LEU A 84 13.52 18.05 -6.13
N GLN A 85 13.43 19.06 -5.26
CA GLN A 85 14.13 20.33 -5.46
C GLN A 85 14.64 20.92 -4.15
N SER A 86 15.92 20.68 -3.86
CA SER A 86 16.79 21.64 -3.16
C SER A 86 18.23 21.31 -3.53
N ILE A 87 18.56 21.55 -4.80
CA ILE A 87 19.92 21.90 -5.18
C ILE A 87 19.92 23.44 -5.18
N ALA A 88 20.51 24.04 -4.15
CA ALA A 88 20.88 25.45 -4.11
C ALA A 88 22.12 25.57 -3.23
#